data_AF-A0A2I2G2B5-F1
#
_entry.id   AF-A0A2I2G2B5-F1
#
_cell.length_a   1.000
_cell.length_b   1.000
_cell.length_c   1.000
_cell.angle_alpha   90.00
_cell.angle_beta   90.00
_cell.angle_gamma   90.00
#
_symmetry.space_group_name_H-M   'P 1'
#
loop_
_entity.id
_entity.type
_entity.pdbx_description
1 polymer ?
#
loop_
_entity_poly.entity_id
_entity_poly.type
_entity_poly.pdbx_seq_one_letter_code
_entity_poly.pdbx_strand_id
1 'polypeptide(L)'
;MPRQGSAAETYVAYGMTQKLFEACSVQADYSIPQVSQKGAQVPKTAAGEDLGVGAGWWYEDLGLLPTFSTWSQVTFLHMYLLTVRLRALPSHESFQTYSRHLIDHFSHNAEHRMDVLHGLTSRAIRNKFLKDLFIQWRGVLAAYDEGLVKGDAVLGAAVWRNLWKASYTEPDGTELDWARIARVVSYMRRVTSELSQVTEADLIFQLSERNKEQPGIFGNSVSDKSMVDSRR
;
A
#
# COMPACT_ATOMS: atom_id res chain seq x y z
N MET A 1 12.19 -32.33 -14.07
CA MET A 1 11.40 -31.10 -13.80
C MET A 1 10.39 -31.43 -12.71
N PRO A 2 10.28 -30.64 -11.63
CA PRO A 2 9.21 -30.83 -10.65
C PRO A 2 7.85 -30.64 -11.33
N ARG A 3 6.85 -31.40 -10.88
CA ARG A 3 5.50 -31.41 -11.43
C ARG A 3 4.78 -30.11 -11.03
N GLN A 4 4.24 -29.37 -12.00
CA GLN A 4 3.45 -28.16 -11.77
C GLN A 4 2.31 -28.45 -10.77
N GLY A 5 2.21 -27.64 -9.71
CA GLY A 5 1.13 -27.73 -8.71
C GLY A 5 1.43 -28.62 -7.49
N SER A 6 2.71 -28.84 -7.14
CA SER A 6 3.06 -29.63 -5.94
C SER A 6 2.90 -28.82 -4.64
N ALA A 7 2.57 -29.48 -3.51
CA ALA A 7 2.43 -28.81 -2.20
C ALA A 7 3.67 -28.01 -1.75
N ALA A 8 4.87 -28.40 -2.22
CA ALA A 8 6.11 -27.67 -1.97
C ALA A 8 6.14 -26.31 -2.70
N GLU A 9 5.57 -26.23 -3.90
CA GLU A 9 5.46 -25.00 -4.69
C GLU A 9 4.50 -24.01 -4.02
N THR A 10 3.39 -24.50 -3.48
CA THR A 10 2.43 -23.68 -2.69
C THR A 10 3.05 -23.14 -1.41
N TYR A 11 3.83 -23.94 -0.68
CA TYR A 11 4.47 -23.49 0.57
C TYR A 11 5.56 -22.43 0.32
N VAL A 12 6.37 -22.63 -0.73
CA VAL A 12 7.36 -21.62 -1.15
C VAL A 12 6.66 -20.33 -1.59
N ALA A 13 5.61 -20.42 -2.40
CA ALA A 13 4.82 -19.27 -2.82
C ALA A 13 4.20 -18.51 -1.64
N TYR A 14 3.71 -19.23 -0.62
CA TYR A 14 3.15 -18.61 0.59
C TYR A 14 4.22 -17.80 1.37
N GLY A 15 5.39 -18.37 1.61
CA GLY A 15 6.48 -17.66 2.30
C GLY A 15 7.05 -16.48 1.50
N MET A 16 7.13 -16.62 0.18
CA MET A 16 7.56 -15.53 -0.71
C MET A 16 6.55 -14.38 -0.70
N THR A 17 5.26 -14.69 -0.86
CA THR A 17 4.19 -13.69 -0.86
C THR A 17 4.02 -13.00 0.49
N GLN A 18 4.36 -13.65 1.60
CA GLN A 18 4.40 -13.02 2.91
C GLN A 18 5.41 -11.87 2.94
N LYS A 19 6.65 -12.13 2.50
CA LYS A 19 7.71 -11.10 2.44
C LYS A 19 7.37 -9.97 1.47
N LEU A 20 6.75 -10.31 0.32
CA LEU A 20 6.27 -9.31 -0.63
C LEU A 20 5.20 -8.41 0.01
N PHE A 21 4.25 -9.01 0.74
CA PHE A 21 3.24 -8.26 1.48
C PHE A 21 3.84 -7.40 2.60
N GLU A 22 4.80 -7.92 3.36
CA GLU A 22 5.50 -7.16 4.41
C GLU A 22 6.18 -5.91 3.83
N ALA A 23 6.82 -6.04 2.67
CA ALA A 23 7.42 -4.90 1.96
C ALA A 23 6.40 -3.84 1.52
N CYS A 24 5.15 -4.24 1.22
CA CYS A 24 4.04 -3.31 0.98
C CYS A 24 3.53 -2.67 2.27
N SER A 25 3.29 -3.47 3.31
CA SER A 25 2.66 -3.03 4.56
C SER A 25 3.53 -2.08 5.36
N VAL A 26 4.87 -2.21 5.29
CA VAL A 26 5.79 -1.37 6.06
C VAL A 26 5.82 0.09 5.58
N GLN A 27 5.41 0.35 4.34
CA GLN A 27 5.55 1.67 3.70
C GLN A 27 4.78 2.78 4.40
N ALA A 28 3.64 2.46 5.00
CA ALA A 28 2.85 3.38 5.82
C ALA A 28 2.54 2.76 7.18
N ASP A 29 3.52 2.07 7.78
CA ASP A 29 3.30 1.53 9.12
C ASP A 29 3.09 2.66 10.15
N TYR A 30 2.34 2.34 11.20
CA TYR A 30 2.01 3.27 12.26
C TYR A 30 1.76 2.52 13.57
N SER A 31 1.87 3.25 14.67
CA SER A 31 1.58 2.75 16.01
C SER A 31 0.56 3.63 16.71
N ILE A 32 -0.11 3.11 17.74
CA ILE A 32 -0.98 3.89 18.62
C ILE A 32 -0.47 3.70 20.06
N PRO A 33 0.47 4.53 20.53
CA PRO A 33 1.11 4.37 21.84
C PRO A 33 0.11 4.31 23.01
N GLN A 34 -1.03 4.99 22.87
CA GLN A 34 -2.08 5.08 23.88
C GLN A 34 -2.77 3.74 24.15
N VAL A 35 -2.75 2.79 23.20
CA VAL A 35 -3.36 1.46 23.37
C VAL A 35 -2.74 0.69 24.55
N SER A 36 -1.43 0.85 24.77
CA SER A 36 -0.72 0.19 25.87
C SER A 36 -0.80 0.95 27.20
N GLN A 37 -1.44 2.12 27.23
CA GLN A 37 -1.51 3.00 28.40
C GLN A 37 -2.90 2.92 29.04
N LYS A 38 -2.95 2.50 30.31
CA LYS A 38 -4.22 2.35 31.03
C LYS A 38 -4.93 3.71 31.16
N GLY A 39 -6.14 3.81 30.59
CA GLY A 39 -6.98 5.00 30.66
C GLY A 39 -6.61 6.12 29.70
N ALA A 40 -5.62 5.91 28.81
CA ALA A 40 -5.30 6.88 27.77
C ALA A 40 -6.39 6.89 26.68
N GLN A 41 -6.72 8.07 26.19
CA GLN A 41 -7.62 8.23 25.05
C GLN A 41 -6.81 8.24 23.75
N VAL A 42 -7.25 7.44 22.78
CA VAL A 42 -6.66 7.47 21.44
C VAL A 42 -7.12 8.75 20.75
N PRO A 43 -6.19 9.60 20.25
CA PRO A 43 -6.55 10.78 19.49
C PRO A 43 -7.39 10.41 18.27
N LYS A 44 -8.32 11.29 17.87
CA LYS A 44 -9.20 11.06 16.73
C LYS A 44 -9.02 12.13 15.67
N THR A 45 -9.15 11.77 14.40
CA THR A 45 -9.30 12.73 13.30
C THR A 45 -10.67 13.41 13.37
N ALA A 46 -10.87 14.49 12.61
CA ALA A 46 -12.19 15.13 12.47
C ALA A 46 -13.27 14.17 11.94
N ALA A 47 -12.88 13.11 11.21
CA ALA A 47 -13.76 12.06 10.72
C ALA A 47 -13.98 10.91 11.73
N GLY A 48 -13.42 11.00 12.94
CA GLY A 48 -13.58 10.00 14.00
C GLY A 48 -12.66 8.78 13.91
N GLU A 49 -11.66 8.80 13.03
CA GLU A 49 -10.68 7.72 12.90
C GLU A 49 -9.63 7.82 14.00
N ASP A 50 -9.15 6.68 14.52
CA ASP A 50 -8.00 6.68 15.42
C ASP A 50 -6.75 7.21 14.70
N LEU A 51 -6.11 8.18 15.35
CA LEU A 51 -4.90 8.83 14.90
C LEU A 51 -3.71 8.30 15.70
N GLY A 52 -2.79 7.64 15.00
CA GLY A 52 -1.57 7.10 15.56
C GLY A 52 -0.36 8.01 15.38
N VAL A 53 0.81 7.38 15.38
CA VAL A 53 2.11 7.97 15.05
C VAL A 53 2.75 7.11 13.98
N GLY A 54 3.13 7.73 12.87
CA GLY A 54 3.85 7.11 11.76
C GLY A 54 5.04 7.98 11.35
N ALA A 55 5.99 7.40 10.62
CA ALA A 55 7.18 8.08 10.14
C ALA A 55 7.40 7.81 8.65
N GLY A 56 8.23 8.64 8.01
CA GLY A 56 8.57 8.52 6.61
C GLY A 56 7.71 9.37 5.68
N TRP A 57 8.08 9.37 4.40
CA TRP A 57 7.65 10.37 3.43
C TRP A 57 6.13 10.42 3.17
N TRP A 58 5.42 9.29 3.34
CA TRP A 58 3.96 9.27 3.22
C TRP A 58 3.28 10.19 4.26
N TYR A 59 3.87 10.33 5.44
CA TYR A 59 3.36 11.17 6.52
C TYR A 59 4.04 12.55 6.53
N GLU A 60 5.37 12.55 6.51
CA GLU A 60 6.18 13.77 6.70
C GLU A 60 6.19 14.67 5.45
N ASP A 61 6.28 14.09 4.25
CA ASP A 61 6.34 14.88 3.03
C ASP A 61 4.96 15.10 2.40
N LEU A 62 4.11 14.07 2.41
CA LEU A 62 2.78 14.10 1.78
C LEU A 62 1.65 14.54 2.73
N GLY A 63 1.92 14.65 4.03
CA GLY A 63 0.94 15.12 5.01
C GLY A 63 -0.22 14.17 5.27
N LEU A 64 -0.12 12.89 4.86
CA LEU A 64 -1.16 11.92 5.18
C LEU A 64 -1.19 11.68 6.69
N LEU A 65 -2.36 11.33 7.22
CA LEU A 65 -2.50 11.03 8.65
C LEU A 65 -2.21 9.55 8.93
N PRO A 66 -1.48 9.20 10.01
CA PRO A 66 -1.23 7.82 10.41
C PRO A 66 -2.49 7.15 10.98
N THR A 67 -3.34 6.68 10.09
CA THR A 67 -4.61 6.00 10.39
C THR A 67 -4.67 4.64 9.72
N PHE A 68 -5.58 3.77 10.18
CA PHE A 68 -5.84 2.49 9.52
C PHE A 68 -6.23 2.65 8.04
N SER A 69 -7.03 3.68 7.72
CA SER A 69 -7.44 3.95 6.35
C SER A 69 -6.27 4.38 5.47
N THR A 70 -5.35 5.19 5.98
CA THR A 70 -4.14 5.57 5.23
C THR A 70 -3.26 4.36 5.00
N TRP A 71 -3.00 3.57 6.05
CA TRP A 71 -2.21 2.36 5.95
C TRP A 71 -2.80 1.38 4.92
N SER A 72 -4.11 1.15 4.95
CA SER A 72 -4.75 0.19 4.03
C SER A 72 -4.65 0.66 2.58
N GLN A 73 -4.88 1.95 2.31
CA GLN A 73 -4.84 2.50 0.94
C GLN A 73 -3.40 2.60 0.39
N VAL A 74 -2.42 2.96 1.22
CA VAL A 74 -1.00 2.91 0.81
C VAL A 74 -0.56 1.47 0.60
N THR A 75 -0.97 0.53 1.46
CA THR A 75 -0.66 -0.90 1.27
C THR A 75 -1.29 -1.43 -0.02
N PHE A 76 -2.53 -1.08 -0.33
CA PHE A 76 -3.17 -1.40 -1.61
C PHE A 76 -2.42 -0.82 -2.81
N LEU A 77 -1.92 0.42 -2.73
CA LEU A 77 -1.11 1.00 -3.80
C LEU A 77 0.14 0.15 -4.09
N HIS A 78 0.86 -0.30 -3.07
CA HIS A 78 2.04 -1.14 -3.27
C HIS A 78 1.68 -2.56 -3.73
N MET A 79 0.63 -3.15 -3.17
CA MET A 79 0.09 -4.44 -3.64
C MET A 79 -0.34 -4.36 -5.10
N TYR A 80 -0.90 -3.23 -5.53
CA TYR A 80 -1.25 -2.97 -6.93
C TYR A 80 -0.02 -2.97 -7.83
N LEU A 81 1.04 -2.24 -7.45
CA LEU A 81 2.31 -2.19 -8.19
C LEU A 81 2.92 -3.60 -8.34
N LEU A 82 2.88 -4.42 -7.28
CA LEU A 82 3.26 -5.83 -7.37
C LEU A 82 2.33 -6.63 -8.29
N THR A 83 1.02 -6.44 -8.17
CA THR A 83 0.04 -7.14 -8.99
C THR A 83 0.29 -6.89 -10.48
N VAL A 84 0.60 -5.65 -10.87
CA VAL A 84 1.00 -5.30 -12.25
C VAL A 84 2.20 -6.13 -12.70
N ARG A 85 3.25 -6.24 -11.87
CA ARG A 85 4.44 -7.05 -12.18
C ARG A 85 4.14 -8.55 -12.21
N LEU A 86 3.31 -9.04 -11.29
CA LEU A 86 2.96 -10.46 -11.18
C LEU A 86 2.07 -10.92 -12.35
N ARG A 87 1.32 -10.02 -13.00
CA ARG A 87 0.59 -10.34 -14.24
C ARG A 87 1.52 -10.72 -15.41
N ALA A 88 2.80 -10.37 -15.34
CA ALA A 88 3.82 -10.75 -16.32
C ALA A 88 4.53 -12.07 -16.00
N LEU A 89 4.06 -12.83 -14.99
CA LEU A 89 4.55 -14.19 -14.73
C LEU A 89 4.24 -15.12 -15.91
N PRO A 90 5.08 -16.14 -16.17
CA PRO A 90 4.93 -17.02 -17.33
C PRO A 90 3.67 -17.91 -17.27
N SER A 91 3.12 -18.14 -16.08
CA SER A 91 1.91 -18.94 -15.87
C SER A 91 0.81 -18.13 -15.19
N HIS A 92 -0.40 -18.23 -15.74
CA HIS A 92 -1.59 -17.64 -15.16
C HIS A 92 -1.92 -18.22 -13.78
N GLU A 93 -1.64 -19.51 -13.56
CA GLU A 93 -1.85 -20.19 -12.28
C GLU A 93 -0.93 -19.64 -11.19
N SER A 94 0.34 -19.36 -11.54
CA SER A 94 1.29 -18.71 -10.63
C SER A 94 0.78 -17.32 -10.23
N PHE A 95 0.31 -16.51 -11.19
CA PHE A 95 -0.29 -15.22 -10.89
C PHE A 95 -1.49 -15.34 -9.95
N GLN A 96 -2.43 -16.25 -10.21
CA GLN A 96 -3.61 -16.46 -9.35
C GLN A 96 -3.21 -16.84 -7.92
N THR A 97 -2.23 -17.74 -7.78
CA THR A 97 -1.71 -18.18 -6.47
C THR A 97 -1.09 -17.02 -5.69
N TYR A 98 -0.21 -16.25 -6.33
CA TYR A 98 0.42 -15.08 -5.70
C TYR A 98 -0.62 -14.02 -5.33
N SER A 99 -1.56 -13.72 -6.23
CA SER A 99 -2.61 -12.73 -5.99
C SER A 99 -3.52 -13.14 -4.82
N ARG A 100 -3.83 -14.44 -4.67
CA ARG A 100 -4.62 -14.96 -3.56
C ARG A 100 -3.88 -14.82 -2.24
N HIS A 101 -2.63 -15.26 -2.17
CA HIS A 101 -1.86 -15.15 -0.94
C HIS A 101 -1.59 -13.71 -0.52
N LEU A 102 -1.34 -12.79 -1.46
CA LEU A 102 -1.19 -11.37 -1.16
C LEU A 102 -2.42 -10.78 -0.45
N ILE A 103 -3.63 -11.09 -0.93
CA ILE A 103 -4.86 -10.59 -0.30
C ILE A 103 -5.17 -11.31 1.02
N ASP A 104 -4.80 -12.59 1.15
CA ASP A 104 -4.92 -13.34 2.41
C ASP A 104 -4.01 -12.72 3.50
N HIS A 105 -2.74 -12.45 3.17
CA HIS A 105 -1.78 -11.78 4.07
C HIS A 105 -2.26 -10.40 4.50
N PHE A 106 -2.76 -9.59 3.55
CA PHE A 106 -3.38 -8.31 3.86
C PHE A 106 -4.56 -8.46 4.83
N SER A 107 -5.46 -9.42 4.57
CA SER A 107 -6.65 -9.63 5.39
C SER A 107 -6.28 -10.02 6.83
N HIS A 108 -5.28 -10.89 7.00
CA HIS A 108 -4.77 -11.26 8.31
C HIS A 108 -4.13 -10.09 9.05
N ASN A 109 -3.31 -9.27 8.37
CA ASN A 109 -2.68 -8.10 9.00
C ASN A 109 -3.71 -7.02 9.35
N ALA A 110 -4.68 -6.78 8.47
CA ALA A 110 -5.79 -5.87 8.70
C ALA A 110 -6.64 -6.32 9.90
N GLU A 111 -6.97 -7.61 10.01
CA GLU A 111 -7.68 -8.15 11.17
C GLU A 111 -6.89 -7.92 12.47
N HIS A 112 -5.59 -8.24 12.45
CA HIS A 112 -4.71 -8.04 13.60
C HIS A 112 -4.64 -6.57 14.03
N ARG A 113 -4.47 -5.64 13.10
CA ARG A 113 -4.46 -4.19 13.41
C ARG A 113 -5.81 -3.72 13.97
N MET A 114 -6.92 -4.16 13.40
CA MET A 114 -8.26 -3.84 13.89
C MET A 114 -8.45 -4.29 15.36
N ASP A 115 -7.97 -5.48 15.69
CA ASP A 115 -8.05 -6.01 17.06
C ASP A 115 -7.08 -5.28 18.01
N VAL A 116 -5.80 -5.27 17.67
CA VAL A 116 -4.73 -4.80 18.56
C VAL A 116 -4.65 -3.29 18.66
N LEU A 117 -4.72 -2.56 17.54
CA LEU A 117 -4.54 -1.10 17.55
C LEU A 117 -5.85 -0.34 17.76
N HIS A 118 -6.97 -0.91 17.30
CA HIS A 118 -8.27 -0.22 17.29
C HIS A 118 -9.30 -0.82 18.26
N GLY A 119 -8.94 -1.87 19.00
CA GLY A 119 -9.81 -2.48 20.00
C GLY A 119 -11.09 -3.08 19.43
N LEU A 120 -11.15 -3.40 18.13
CA LEU A 120 -12.30 -4.03 17.48
C LEU A 120 -12.32 -5.53 17.78
N THR A 121 -12.55 -5.87 19.03
CA THR A 121 -12.51 -7.26 19.54
C THR A 121 -13.63 -8.14 18.99
N SER A 122 -14.72 -7.54 18.49
CA SER A 122 -15.82 -8.27 17.86
C SER A 122 -15.44 -8.82 16.49
N ARG A 123 -15.32 -10.15 16.40
CA ARG A 123 -15.05 -10.87 15.14
C ARG A 123 -16.07 -10.57 14.05
N ALA A 124 -17.36 -10.44 14.41
CA ALA A 124 -18.41 -10.14 13.44
C ALA A 124 -18.22 -8.76 12.79
N ILE A 125 -17.82 -7.77 13.60
CA ILE A 125 -17.50 -6.42 13.12
C ILE A 125 -16.27 -6.48 12.21
N ARG A 126 -15.16 -7.10 12.65
CA ARG A 126 -13.96 -7.23 11.82
C ARG A 126 -14.24 -7.91 10.48
N ASN A 127 -15.01 -9.00 10.47
CA ASN A 127 -15.40 -9.69 9.23
C ASN A 127 -16.19 -8.80 8.26
N LYS A 128 -17.01 -7.87 8.78
CA LYS A 128 -17.69 -6.88 7.93
C LYS A 128 -16.68 -5.90 7.32
N PHE A 129 -15.79 -5.34 8.14
CA PHE A 129 -14.73 -4.45 7.66
C PHE A 129 -13.81 -5.12 6.64
N LEU A 130 -13.43 -6.38 6.84
CA LEU A 130 -12.62 -7.14 5.86
C LEU A 130 -13.32 -7.30 4.51
N LYS A 131 -14.65 -7.52 4.51
CA LYS A 131 -15.43 -7.56 3.26
C LYS A 131 -15.45 -6.20 2.57
N ASP A 132 -15.60 -5.12 3.33
CA ASP A 132 -15.58 -3.76 2.79
C ASP A 132 -14.20 -3.43 2.20
N LEU A 133 -13.11 -3.80 2.89
CA LEU A 133 -11.73 -3.66 2.38
C LEU A 133 -11.50 -4.49 1.11
N PHE A 134 -12.05 -5.70 1.01
CA PHE A 134 -11.94 -6.51 -0.20
C PHE A 134 -12.64 -5.86 -1.40
N ILE A 135 -13.79 -5.22 -1.19
CA ILE A 135 -14.47 -4.44 -2.23
C ILE A 135 -13.62 -3.23 -2.62
N GLN A 136 -13.06 -2.51 -1.64
CA GLN A 136 -12.15 -1.38 -1.89
C GLN A 136 -10.92 -1.81 -2.71
N TRP A 137 -10.29 -2.93 -2.36
CA TRP A 137 -9.16 -3.49 -3.12
C TRP A 137 -9.50 -3.69 -4.60
N ARG A 138 -10.68 -4.25 -4.91
CA ARG A 138 -11.14 -4.41 -6.29
C ARG A 138 -11.38 -3.06 -7.00
N GLY A 139 -11.89 -2.07 -6.27
CA GLY A 139 -12.03 -0.71 -6.77
C GLY A 139 -10.67 -0.07 -7.09
N VAL A 140 -9.68 -0.26 -6.21
CA VAL A 140 -8.29 0.19 -6.41
C VAL A 140 -7.68 -0.44 -7.66
N LEU A 141 -7.80 -1.77 -7.83
CA LEU A 141 -7.33 -2.47 -9.02
C LEU A 141 -7.90 -1.85 -10.30
N ALA A 142 -9.22 -1.67 -10.37
CA ALA A 142 -9.88 -1.11 -11.54
C ALA A 142 -9.46 0.36 -11.80
N ALA A 143 -9.43 1.20 -10.77
CA ALA A 143 -9.12 2.62 -10.91
C ALA A 143 -7.66 2.86 -11.32
N TYR A 144 -6.71 2.11 -10.76
CA TYR A 144 -5.30 2.24 -11.12
C TYR A 144 -4.99 1.60 -12.48
N ASP A 145 -5.64 0.48 -12.85
CA ASP A 145 -5.51 -0.09 -14.20
C ASP A 145 -6.00 0.91 -15.27
N GLU A 146 -7.13 1.57 -15.01
CA GLU A 146 -7.63 2.64 -15.87
C GLU A 146 -6.63 3.82 -15.95
N GLY A 147 -6.10 4.26 -14.81
CA GLY A 147 -5.12 5.34 -14.74
C GLY A 147 -3.82 5.05 -15.47
N LEU A 148 -3.28 3.83 -15.33
CA LEU A 148 -2.06 3.43 -16.03
C LEU A 148 -2.21 3.53 -17.56
N VAL A 149 -3.37 3.15 -18.09
CA VAL A 149 -3.65 3.11 -19.54
C VAL A 149 -4.06 4.48 -20.09
N LYS A 150 -4.92 5.22 -19.37
CA LYS A 150 -5.49 6.49 -19.87
C LYS A 150 -4.61 7.71 -19.61
N GLY A 151 -3.59 7.60 -18.77
CA GLY A 151 -2.60 8.64 -18.54
C GLY A 151 -2.65 9.29 -17.14
N ASP A 152 -1.70 10.17 -16.89
CA ASP A 152 -1.36 10.65 -15.55
C ASP A 152 -2.47 11.46 -14.87
N ALA A 153 -3.32 12.16 -15.63
CA ALA A 153 -4.48 12.87 -15.08
C ALA A 153 -5.51 11.89 -14.47
N VAL A 154 -5.77 10.77 -15.16
CA VAL A 154 -6.70 9.74 -14.68
C VAL A 154 -6.11 8.99 -13.51
N LEU A 155 -4.80 8.69 -13.56
CA LEU A 155 -4.08 8.07 -12.45
C LEU A 155 -4.05 8.99 -11.22
N GLY A 156 -3.79 10.28 -11.41
CA GLY A 156 -3.82 11.29 -10.34
C GLY A 156 -5.21 11.40 -9.69
N ALA A 157 -6.28 11.38 -10.49
CA ALA A 157 -7.63 11.35 -9.95
C ALA A 157 -7.92 10.07 -9.13
N ALA A 158 -7.41 8.92 -9.54
CA ALA A 158 -7.52 7.68 -8.76
C ALA A 158 -6.73 7.75 -7.45
N VAL A 159 -5.49 8.26 -7.49
CA VAL A 159 -4.63 8.48 -6.31
C VAL A 159 -5.31 9.42 -5.32
N TRP A 160 -5.84 10.55 -5.79
CA TRP A 160 -6.55 11.53 -4.97
C TRP A 160 -7.78 10.93 -4.28
N ARG A 161 -8.61 10.17 -5.01
CA ARG A 161 -9.78 9.51 -4.41
C ARG A 161 -9.42 8.48 -3.34
N ASN A 162 -8.35 7.71 -3.56
CA ASN A 162 -7.97 6.63 -2.65
C ASN A 162 -7.14 7.10 -1.45
N LEU A 163 -6.09 7.90 -1.66
CA LEU A 163 -5.18 8.34 -0.59
C LEU A 163 -5.68 9.58 0.16
N TRP A 164 -6.24 10.55 -0.57
CA TRP A 164 -6.78 11.79 0.00
C TRP A 164 -8.30 11.76 0.20
N LYS A 165 -8.94 10.61 -0.01
CA LYS A 165 -10.39 10.41 0.21
C LYS A 165 -11.25 11.42 -0.55
N ALA A 166 -10.79 11.86 -1.72
CA ALA A 166 -11.41 12.93 -2.51
C ALA A 166 -11.54 14.27 -1.76
N SER A 167 -10.68 14.54 -0.78
CA SER A 167 -10.60 15.81 -0.06
C SER A 167 -9.91 16.88 -0.91
N TYR A 168 -10.40 18.11 -0.85
CA TYR A 168 -9.74 19.28 -1.43
C TYR A 168 -8.90 20.04 -0.41
N THR A 169 -8.88 19.58 0.85
CA THR A 169 -8.17 20.23 1.95
C THR A 169 -7.23 19.27 2.65
N GLU A 170 -6.15 19.83 3.18
CA GLU A 170 -5.22 19.17 4.09
C GLU A 170 -5.84 18.99 5.49
N PRO A 171 -5.23 18.18 6.38
CA PRO A 171 -5.71 17.99 7.74
C PRO A 171 -5.79 19.29 8.58
N ASP A 172 -5.00 20.30 8.24
CA ASP A 172 -5.02 21.62 8.91
C ASP A 172 -6.06 22.59 8.34
N GLY A 173 -6.83 22.15 7.33
CA GLY A 173 -7.88 22.94 6.67
C GLY A 173 -7.41 23.83 5.53
N THR A 174 -6.11 23.83 5.21
CA THR A 174 -5.58 24.53 4.03
C THR A 174 -5.94 23.80 2.73
N GLU A 175 -5.84 24.46 1.58
CA GLU A 175 -6.04 23.79 0.29
C GLU A 175 -4.98 22.72 0.02
N LEU A 176 -5.42 21.62 -0.57
CA LEU A 176 -4.55 20.50 -0.96
C LEU A 176 -3.45 20.94 -1.92
N ASP A 177 -2.19 20.65 -1.60
CA ASP A 177 -1.10 20.81 -2.55
C ASP A 177 -1.13 19.68 -3.59
N TRP A 178 -1.67 19.98 -4.77
CA TRP A 178 -1.79 19.05 -5.89
C TRP A 178 -0.44 18.47 -6.37
N ALA A 179 0.70 19.11 -6.05
CA ALA A 179 2.01 18.52 -6.32
C ALA A 179 2.24 17.21 -5.55
N ARG A 180 1.61 17.01 -4.38
CA ARG A 180 1.67 15.76 -3.62
C ARG A 180 1.04 14.61 -4.39
N ILE A 181 -0.11 14.84 -5.04
CA ILE A 181 -0.75 13.85 -5.91
C ILE A 181 0.15 13.56 -7.12
N ALA A 182 0.65 14.60 -7.80
CA ALA A 182 1.55 14.44 -8.95
C ALA A 182 2.80 13.63 -8.58
N ARG A 183 3.34 13.84 -7.38
CA ARG A 183 4.50 13.09 -6.87
C ARG A 183 4.20 11.62 -6.67
N VAL A 184 3.01 11.27 -6.16
CA VAL A 184 2.59 9.85 -6.06
C VAL A 184 2.40 9.23 -7.45
N VAL A 185 1.89 9.98 -8.43
CA VAL A 185 1.80 9.53 -9.83
C VAL A 185 3.18 9.24 -10.40
N SER A 186 4.13 10.18 -10.25
CA SER A 186 5.53 10.01 -10.65
C SER A 186 6.17 8.79 -9.99
N TYR A 187 5.96 8.62 -8.68
CA TYR A 187 6.38 7.45 -7.93
C TYR A 187 5.82 6.15 -8.53
N MET A 188 4.51 6.06 -8.78
CA MET A 188 3.89 4.86 -9.37
C MET A 188 4.47 4.52 -10.74
N ARG A 189 4.73 5.54 -11.59
CA ARG A 189 5.34 5.35 -12.91
C ARG A 189 6.77 4.80 -12.79
N ARG A 190 7.59 5.41 -11.94
CA ARG A 190 8.96 4.96 -11.69
C ARG A 190 8.97 3.53 -11.17
N VAL A 191 8.23 3.25 -10.10
CA VAL A 191 8.19 1.91 -9.49
C VAL A 191 7.71 0.86 -10.48
N THR A 192 6.68 1.14 -11.27
CA THR A 192 6.21 0.21 -12.32
C THR A 192 7.32 -0.07 -13.34
N SER A 193 8.05 0.96 -13.77
CA SER A 193 9.18 0.83 -14.70
C SER A 193 10.36 0.07 -14.10
N GLU A 194 10.68 0.28 -12.83
CA GLU A 194 11.76 -0.45 -12.15
C GLU A 194 11.38 -1.92 -11.96
N LEU A 195 10.16 -2.20 -11.47
CA LEU A 195 9.67 -3.56 -11.29
C LEU A 195 9.65 -4.37 -12.59
N SER A 196 9.41 -3.73 -13.75
CA SER A 196 9.42 -4.42 -15.04
C SER A 196 10.80 -4.98 -15.42
N GLN A 197 11.88 -4.46 -14.82
CA GLN A 197 13.26 -4.93 -15.06
C GLN A 197 13.72 -5.97 -14.03
N VAL A 198 12.90 -6.25 -13.01
CA VAL A 198 13.25 -7.19 -11.93
C VAL A 198 12.78 -8.60 -12.26
N THR A 199 13.66 -9.58 -12.12
CA THR A 199 13.30 -11.00 -12.26
C THR A 199 12.44 -11.46 -11.08
N GLU A 200 11.64 -12.53 -11.26
CA GLU A 200 10.82 -13.05 -10.15
C GLU A 200 11.66 -13.42 -8.92
N ALA A 201 12.82 -14.06 -9.15
CA ALA A 201 13.74 -14.48 -8.09
C ALA A 201 14.29 -13.28 -7.28
N ASP A 202 14.47 -12.13 -7.94
CA ASP A 202 15.05 -10.93 -7.33
C ASP A 202 13.99 -10.01 -6.70
N LEU A 203 12.69 -10.24 -6.92
CA LEU A 203 11.62 -9.34 -6.44
C LEU A 203 11.77 -8.99 -4.96
N ILE A 204 11.91 -10.00 -4.10
CA ILE A 204 12.05 -9.78 -2.65
C ILE A 204 13.31 -8.97 -2.33
N PHE A 205 14.42 -9.30 -2.99
CA PHE A 205 15.72 -8.65 -2.75
C PHE A 205 15.78 -7.20 -3.24
N GLN A 206 14.95 -6.82 -4.21
CA GLN A 206 14.86 -5.44 -4.72
C GLN A 206 13.84 -4.60 -3.94
N LEU A 207 12.84 -5.24 -3.33
CA LEU A 207 11.81 -4.57 -2.53
C LEU A 207 12.25 -4.35 -1.08
N SER A 208 13.02 -5.28 -0.52
CA SER A 208 13.57 -5.17 0.83
C SER A 208 14.62 -4.05 0.87
N GLU A 209 14.53 -3.16 1.85
CA GLU A 209 15.46 -2.03 1.97
C GLU A 209 16.92 -2.52 2.05
N ARG A 210 17.79 -1.96 1.21
CA ARG A 210 19.20 -2.38 1.13
C ARG A 210 20.11 -1.61 2.06
N ASN A 211 19.85 -0.31 2.29
CA ASN A 211 20.43 0.58 3.30
C ASN A 211 19.88 2.02 3.09
N LYS A 212 20.09 2.95 4.04
CA LYS A 212 19.64 4.37 3.94
C LYS A 212 20.13 5.11 2.68
N GLU A 213 21.22 4.67 2.08
CA GLU A 213 21.83 5.28 0.88
C GLU A 213 21.29 4.72 -0.45
N GLN A 214 20.67 3.53 -0.42
CA GLN A 214 20.01 2.90 -1.57
C GLN A 214 18.65 2.36 -1.11
N PRO A 215 17.61 3.21 -1.08
CA PRO A 215 16.26 2.73 -0.77
C PRO A 215 15.88 1.61 -1.75
N GLY A 216 15.12 0.63 -1.26
CA GLY A 216 14.51 -0.37 -2.13
C GLY A 216 13.58 0.30 -3.16
N ILE A 217 13.10 -0.45 -4.15
CA ILE A 217 12.26 0.10 -5.24
C ILE A 217 11.09 0.95 -4.71
N PHE A 218 10.47 0.54 -3.60
CA PHE A 218 9.36 1.26 -2.97
C PHE A 218 9.75 2.53 -2.20
N GLY A 219 11.03 2.76 -1.96
CA GLY A 219 11.46 3.96 -1.27
C GLY A 219 11.28 5.22 -2.11
N ASN A 220 11.26 6.34 -1.41
CA ASN A 220 11.14 7.67 -1.97
C ASN A 220 12.41 8.02 -2.76
N SER A 221 12.26 8.44 -4.03
CA SER A 221 13.38 8.89 -4.85
C SER A 221 13.35 10.41 -5.05
N VAL A 222 14.54 11.03 -5.05
CA VAL A 222 14.70 12.46 -5.41
C VAL A 222 14.17 12.74 -6.82
N SER A 223 14.23 11.76 -7.73
CA SER A 223 13.67 11.86 -9.07
C SER A 223 12.16 12.09 -9.07
N ASP A 224 11.44 11.56 -8.09
CA ASP A 224 9.98 11.70 -8.01
C ASP A 224 9.60 13.14 -7.66
N LYS A 225 10.41 13.80 -6.82
CA LYS A 225 10.28 15.23 -6.51
C LYS A 225 10.65 16.08 -7.73
N SER A 226 11.81 15.84 -8.34
CA SER A 226 12.30 16.67 -9.43
C SER A 226 11.41 16.63 -10.68
N MET A 227 10.76 15.50 -10.97
CA MET A 227 9.79 15.40 -12.07
C MET A 227 8.57 16.30 -11.90
N VAL A 228 8.17 16.59 -10.66
CA VAL A 228 7.05 17.48 -10.36
C VAL A 228 7.50 18.94 -10.37
N ASP A 229 8.64 19.23 -9.75
CA ASP A 229 9.17 20.60 -9.64
C ASP A 229 9.66 21.16 -10.98
N SER A 230 10.21 20.32 -11.87
CA SER A 230 10.68 20.74 -13.21
C SER A 230 9.56 21.13 -14.18
N ARG A 231 8.30 20.92 -13.80
CA ARG A 231 7.11 21.27 -14.60
C ARG A 231 6.30 22.44 -14.03
N ARG A 232 6.78 23.08 -12.95
CA ARG A 232 6.26 24.34 -12.42
C ARG A 232 6.99 25.52 -13.08
#